data_AF-A0A7J8MHV6-F1
#
_entry.id   AF-A0A7J8MHV6-F1
#
_cell.length_a   1.000
_cell.length_b   1.000
_cell.length_c   1.000
_cell.angle_alpha   90.00
_cell.angle_beta   90.00
_cell.angle_gamma   90.00
#
_symmetry.space_group_name_H-M   'P 1'
#
loop_
_entity.id
_entity.type
_entity.pdbx_description
1 polymer ?
#
loop_
_entity_poly.entity_id
_entity_poly.type
_entity_poly.pdbx_seq_one_letter_code
_entity_poly.pdbx_strand_id
1 'polypeptide(L)'
;TPLAEETLTCSTCATPWHVACLASPPETLASTLQWQCPDCSGDPLPSAAGALDGTSSELFAAIRAIESDESLTEKEKARKRQELVSGRVEEDGDKEKKGKEKESSFLDVLDGSLNCSFCMQLPDRPVTTPCGHNFCLKCFQKWIGQGKRTCAKCRSIIPPKMASQPRINSTLVSVIRMAKLSKSNVAAGPMKVYHFVHNQDRPDKAFTTERAQKPGKANAASGKIFVTVPPDHFGPITAENDPARNQGVLVGECWEDRLECRQWGAHLPHVAGIAGQSNYGAQSVALSGGYEDDEDHGEWFLYTGSGGRDLSGNKRTNKEQSFDQKFEKMNEALRVSCKMGYPVRVLLFYLDV
;
A
#
# COMPACT_ATOMS: atom_id res chain seq x y z
N THR A 1 3.64 -19.05 13.42
CA THR A 1 2.46 -18.19 13.18
C THR A 1 1.33 -18.72 14.03
N PRO A 2 0.67 -17.91 14.89
CA PRO A 2 -0.49 -18.39 15.61
C PRO A 2 -1.66 -18.62 14.64
N LEU A 3 -2.46 -19.66 14.91
CA LEU A 3 -3.59 -20.11 14.09
C LEU A 3 -4.65 -19.00 13.95
N ALA A 4 -5.33 -18.97 12.80
CA ALA A 4 -6.31 -17.96 12.40
C ALA A 4 -7.65 -18.05 13.16
N GLU A 5 -7.69 -18.69 14.32
CA GLU A 5 -8.94 -19.15 14.92
C GLU A 5 -9.36 -18.26 16.09
N GLU A 6 -10.59 -17.76 15.96
CA GLU A 6 -11.40 -16.98 16.92
C GLU A 6 -11.10 -15.47 17.01
N THR A 7 -11.59 -14.70 16.03
CA THR A 7 -11.74 -13.23 16.13
C THR A 7 -13.20 -12.79 16.26
N LEU A 8 -13.48 -11.84 17.15
CA LEU A 8 -14.77 -11.15 17.32
C LEU A 8 -14.74 -9.76 16.72
N THR A 9 -15.78 -9.39 15.98
CA THR A 9 -15.88 -8.07 15.34
C THR A 9 -16.80 -7.16 16.15
N CYS A 10 -16.32 -5.97 16.52
CA CYS A 10 -17.14 -5.00 17.24
C CYS A 10 -18.27 -4.45 16.36
N SER A 11 -19.51 -4.46 16.85
CA SER A 11 -20.69 -3.95 16.14
C SER A 11 -20.63 -2.45 15.85
N THR A 12 -19.89 -1.67 16.66
CA THR A 12 -19.75 -0.21 16.50
C THR A 12 -18.61 0.18 15.56
N CYS A 13 -17.40 -0.35 15.77
CA CYS A 13 -16.20 0.09 15.04
C CYS A 13 -15.71 -0.91 13.98
N ALA A 14 -16.41 -2.05 13.81
CA ALA A 14 -16.09 -3.12 12.88
C ALA A 14 -14.64 -3.67 13.00
N THR A 15 -13.95 -3.35 14.09
CA THR A 15 -12.57 -3.79 14.32
C THR A 15 -12.58 -5.23 14.82
N PRO A 16 -11.77 -6.13 14.25
CA PRO A 16 -11.61 -7.51 14.74
C PRO A 16 -10.74 -7.54 16.01
N TRP A 17 -11.09 -8.41 16.94
CA TRP A 17 -10.39 -8.66 18.19
C TRP A 17 -10.17 -10.15 18.36
N HIS A 18 -8.97 -10.59 18.74
CA HIS A 18 -8.77 -11.98 19.11
C HIS A 18 -9.59 -12.29 20.37
N VAL A 19 -10.43 -13.32 20.32
CA VAL A 19 -11.28 -13.74 21.44
C VAL A 19 -10.41 -14.08 22.66
N ALA A 20 -9.28 -14.77 22.44
CA ALA A 20 -8.30 -15.09 23.48
C ALA A 20 -7.64 -13.86 24.14
N CYS A 21 -7.72 -12.68 23.53
CA CYS A 21 -7.19 -11.43 24.09
C CYS A 21 -8.25 -10.59 24.80
N LEU A 22 -9.51 -11.05 24.85
CA LEU A 22 -10.59 -10.34 25.55
C LEU A 22 -10.57 -10.71 27.04
N ALA A 23 -10.66 -9.69 27.90
CA ALA A 23 -10.80 -9.89 29.33
C ALA A 23 -12.13 -10.57 29.70
N SER A 24 -13.17 -10.37 28.87
CA SER A 24 -14.50 -10.95 29.01
C SER A 24 -15.09 -11.24 27.63
N PRO A 25 -14.88 -12.44 27.07
CA PRO A 25 -15.49 -12.83 25.81
C PRO A 25 -17.00 -13.07 26.00
N PRO A 26 -17.84 -12.78 24.98
CA PRO A 26 -19.27 -13.08 25.01
C PRO A 26 -19.53 -14.59 25.13
N GLU A 27 -20.38 -14.98 26.08
CA GLU A 27 -20.63 -16.39 26.43
C GLU A 27 -21.61 -17.11 25.51
N THR A 28 -22.34 -16.37 24.64
CA THR A 28 -23.31 -16.94 23.72
C THR A 28 -23.12 -16.45 22.29
N LEU A 29 -23.47 -17.30 21.31
CA LEU A 29 -23.49 -16.94 19.88
C LEU A 29 -24.45 -15.76 19.59
N ALA A 30 -25.49 -15.56 20.39
CA ALA A 30 -26.36 -14.39 20.25
C ALA A 30 -25.65 -13.10 20.69
N SER A 31 -24.81 -13.19 21.73
CA SER A 31 -24.05 -12.06 22.26
C SER A 31 -22.91 -11.63 21.35
N THR A 32 -22.42 -12.48 20.43
CA THR A 32 -21.36 -12.12 19.47
C THR A 32 -21.84 -11.14 18.40
N LEU A 33 -23.11 -11.22 17.97
CA LEU A 33 -23.69 -10.36 16.93
C LEU A 33 -23.83 -8.89 17.35
N GLN A 34 -24.02 -8.64 18.64
CA GLN A 34 -24.18 -7.30 19.21
C GLN A 34 -22.97 -6.86 20.04
N TRP A 35 -21.90 -7.67 20.04
CA TRP A 35 -20.73 -7.43 20.87
C TRP A 35 -20.06 -6.08 20.55
N GLN A 36 -19.80 -5.29 21.58
CA GLN A 36 -19.06 -4.05 21.50
C GLN A 36 -17.69 -4.25 22.13
N CYS A 37 -16.63 -3.79 21.47
CA CYS A 37 -15.30 -3.90 22.04
C CYS A 37 -15.15 -3.02 23.29
N PRO A 38 -14.17 -3.29 24.17
CA PRO A 38 -13.90 -2.49 25.36
C PRO A 38 -13.66 -0.99 25.09
N ASP A 39 -13.30 -0.63 23.85
CA ASP A 39 -13.12 0.75 23.44
C ASP A 39 -14.44 1.44 23.02
N CYS A 40 -15.46 0.66 22.66
CA CYS A 40 -16.80 1.13 22.28
C CYS A 40 -17.83 1.00 23.42
N SER A 41 -17.61 0.09 24.37
CA SER A 41 -18.52 -0.23 25.48
C SER A 41 -18.37 0.65 26.73
N GLY A 42 -17.73 1.82 26.64
CA GLY A 42 -17.59 2.75 27.77
C GLY A 42 -18.95 3.28 28.25
N ASP A 43 -19.05 3.58 29.56
CA ASP A 43 -20.30 3.89 30.29
C ASP A 43 -21.35 4.71 29.51
N PRO A 44 -22.65 4.36 29.63
CA PRO A 44 -23.71 5.01 28.87
C PRO A 44 -24.00 6.42 29.39
N LEU A 45 -24.29 7.34 28.45
CA LEU A 45 -25.41 8.33 28.44
C LEU A 45 -24.99 9.67 27.78
N PRO A 46 -25.95 10.49 27.26
CA PRO A 46 -27.34 10.24 26.92
C PRO A 46 -27.58 10.23 25.41
N SER A 47 -28.75 9.70 25.03
CA SER A 47 -29.27 9.60 23.67
C SER A 47 -28.99 10.84 22.81
N ALA A 48 -28.12 10.67 21.82
CA ALA A 48 -28.23 11.39 20.56
C ALA A 48 -28.58 10.34 19.51
N ALA A 49 -29.89 10.13 19.32
CA ALA A 49 -30.45 9.51 18.14
C ALA A 49 -30.05 10.36 16.92
N GLY A 50 -28.82 10.18 16.44
CA GLY A 50 -28.46 10.50 15.08
C GLY A 50 -28.86 9.29 14.25
N ALA A 51 -30.02 9.38 13.59
CA ALA A 51 -30.45 8.38 12.62
C ALA A 51 -29.29 8.13 11.65
N LEU A 52 -28.68 6.96 11.74
CA LEU A 52 -27.91 6.42 10.63
C LEU A 52 -28.92 6.21 9.51
N ASP A 53 -28.66 6.81 8.35
CA ASP A 53 -29.38 6.53 7.12
C ASP A 53 -29.43 5.01 6.94
N GLY A 54 -30.64 4.43 7.04
CA GLY A 54 -30.87 2.98 7.20
C GLY A 54 -30.26 2.15 6.07
N THR A 55 -30.10 2.78 4.90
CA THR A 55 -29.48 2.22 3.70
C THR A 55 -28.01 1.83 3.90
N SER A 56 -27.25 2.61 4.69
CA SER A 56 -25.84 2.33 4.96
C SER A 56 -25.66 1.15 5.93
N SER A 57 -26.49 1.07 6.97
CA SER A 57 -26.45 0.01 7.99
C SER A 57 -26.84 -1.36 7.40
N GLU A 58 -27.86 -1.39 6.54
CA GLU A 58 -28.31 -2.60 5.84
C GLU A 58 -27.25 -3.14 4.87
N LEU A 59 -26.55 -2.26 4.15
CA LEU A 59 -25.46 -2.68 3.27
C LEU A 59 -24.27 -3.25 4.05
N PHE A 60 -23.89 -2.64 5.18
CA PHE A 60 -22.85 -3.20 6.05
C PHE A 60 -23.27 -4.55 6.65
N ALA A 61 -24.54 -4.73 6.97
CA ALA A 61 -25.06 -6.03 7.40
C ALA A 61 -24.97 -7.07 6.27
N ALA A 62 -25.31 -6.71 5.03
CA ALA A 62 -25.25 -7.60 3.88
C ALA A 62 -23.79 -7.98 3.51
N ILE A 63 -22.84 -7.04 3.56
CA ILE A 63 -21.42 -7.33 3.32
C ILE A 63 -20.87 -8.26 4.41
N ARG A 64 -21.22 -8.01 5.68
CA ARG A 64 -20.81 -8.89 6.80
C ARG A 64 -21.37 -10.30 6.64
N ALA A 65 -22.62 -10.44 6.23
CA ALA A 65 -23.23 -11.75 5.98
C ALA A 65 -22.49 -12.54 4.89
N ILE A 66 -22.01 -11.87 3.83
CA ILE A 66 -21.18 -12.52 2.79
C ILE A 66 -19.80 -12.92 3.32
N GLU A 67 -19.18 -12.08 4.16
CA GLU A 67 -17.86 -12.39 4.73
C GLU A 67 -17.90 -13.58 5.68
N SER A 68 -18.98 -13.70 6.45
CA SER A 68 -19.21 -14.81 7.40
C SER A 68 -19.72 -16.10 6.76
N ASP A 69 -20.05 -16.11 5.47
CA ASP A 69 -20.56 -17.30 4.79
C ASP A 69 -19.40 -18.26 4.45
N GLU A 70 -19.24 -19.31 5.25
CA GLU A 70 -18.20 -20.33 5.10
C GLU A 70 -18.41 -21.23 3.87
N SER A 71 -19.61 -21.24 3.28
CA SER A 71 -19.91 -22.03 2.08
C SER A 71 -19.37 -21.38 0.79
N LEU A 72 -18.93 -20.13 0.86
CA LEU A 72 -18.44 -19.37 -0.29
C LEU A 72 -16.91 -19.33 -0.33
N THR A 73 -16.36 -19.55 -1.52
CA THR A 73 -14.95 -19.25 -1.77
C THR A 73 -14.69 -17.75 -1.73
N GLU A 74 -13.46 -17.33 -1.44
CA GLU A 74 -13.08 -15.91 -1.43
C GLU A 74 -13.38 -15.19 -2.76
N LYS A 75 -13.32 -15.93 -3.88
CA LYS A 75 -13.70 -15.44 -5.21
C LYS A 75 -15.19 -15.17 -5.32
N GLU A 76 -16.04 -16.04 -4.77
CA GLU A 76 -17.49 -15.88 -4.78
C GLU A 76 -17.95 -14.79 -3.80
N LYS A 77 -17.31 -14.71 -2.63
CA LYS A 77 -17.51 -13.58 -1.70
C LYS A 77 -17.19 -12.26 -2.39
N ALA A 78 -16.07 -12.20 -3.13
CA ALA A 78 -15.70 -11.01 -3.89
C ALA A 78 -16.74 -10.64 -4.95
N ARG A 79 -17.24 -11.64 -5.70
CA ARG A 79 -18.30 -11.45 -6.70
C ARG A 79 -19.60 -10.92 -6.08
N LYS A 80 -20.12 -11.59 -5.04
CA LYS A 80 -21.38 -11.17 -4.37
C LYS A 80 -21.27 -9.77 -3.76
N ARG A 81 -20.11 -9.40 -3.18
CA ARG A 81 -19.85 -8.03 -2.70
C ARG A 81 -19.91 -7.01 -3.83
N GLN A 82 -19.34 -7.34 -4.98
CA GLN A 82 -19.34 -6.47 -6.15
C GLN A 82 -20.75 -6.28 -6.74
N GLU A 83 -21.57 -7.34 -6.74
CA GLU A 83 -22.97 -7.30 -7.18
C GLU A 83 -23.84 -6.44 -6.27
N LEU A 84 -23.73 -6.61 -4.94
CA LEU A 84 -24.42 -5.78 -3.95
C LEU A 84 -24.11 -4.28 -4.10
N VAL A 85 -22.88 -3.95 -4.47
CA VAL A 85 -22.42 -2.56 -4.64
C VAL A 85 -22.75 -1.98 -6.03
N SER A 86 -22.97 -2.83 -7.04
CA SER A 86 -23.21 -2.41 -8.42
C SER A 86 -24.67 -2.42 -8.85
N GLY A 87 -25.58 -2.94 -8.03
CA GLY A 87 -27.03 -2.82 -8.24
C GLY A 87 -27.58 -3.59 -9.46
N ARG A 88 -26.87 -4.61 -9.96
CA ARG A 88 -27.39 -5.48 -11.03
C ARG A 88 -27.95 -6.75 -10.41
N VAL A 89 -29.28 -6.87 -10.42
CA VAL A 89 -29.95 -8.18 -10.34
C VAL A 89 -29.97 -8.71 -11.78
N GLU A 90 -29.38 -9.89 -12.00
CA GLU A 90 -29.67 -10.65 -13.22
C GLU A 90 -31.09 -11.22 -13.07
N GLU A 91 -32.06 -10.56 -13.71
CA GLU A 91 -33.34 -11.19 -14.03
C GLU A 91 -33.30 -11.61 -15.50
N ASP A 92 -33.39 -12.92 -15.69
CA ASP A 92 -33.60 -13.59 -16.95
C ASP A 92 -35.04 -13.29 -17.41
N GLY A 93 -35.23 -12.56 -18.51
CA GLY A 93 -36.57 -12.31 -19.05
C GLY A 93 -36.77 -11.00 -19.81
N ASP A 94 -36.57 -11.08 -21.13
CA ASP A 94 -37.19 -10.32 -22.22
C ASP A 94 -38.25 -9.24 -21.87
N LYS A 95 -37.93 -7.95 -22.11
CA LYS A 95 -38.71 -7.00 -22.96
C LYS A 95 -38.24 -5.55 -22.83
N GLU A 96 -38.05 -4.91 -23.98
CA GLU A 96 -37.88 -3.47 -24.16
C GLU A 96 -39.00 -2.65 -23.49
N LYS A 97 -38.62 -1.63 -22.71
CA LYS A 97 -39.40 -0.38 -22.58
C LYS A 97 -38.50 0.80 -22.19
N LYS A 98 -38.48 1.81 -23.06
CA LYS A 98 -37.93 3.15 -22.81
C LYS A 98 -38.72 3.82 -21.67
N GLY A 99 -38.04 4.08 -20.55
CA GLY A 99 -38.50 4.98 -19.49
C GLY A 99 -37.31 5.79 -18.96
N LYS A 100 -37.39 7.12 -19.08
CA LYS A 100 -36.48 8.06 -18.40
C LYS A 100 -36.85 8.05 -16.92
N GLU A 101 -36.11 7.34 -16.09
CA GLU A 101 -36.26 7.44 -14.63
C GLU A 101 -34.92 7.72 -13.97
N LYS A 102 -34.99 8.56 -12.94
CA LYS A 102 -33.89 9.27 -12.30
C LYS A 102 -32.80 8.33 -11.82
N GLU A 103 -31.63 8.50 -12.42
CA GLU A 103 -30.34 7.96 -12.01
C GLU A 103 -29.89 8.67 -10.72
N SER A 104 -30.54 8.39 -9.57
CA SER A 104 -30.03 8.84 -8.27
C SER A 104 -28.91 7.90 -7.86
N SER A 105 -27.68 8.32 -8.15
CA SER A 105 -26.49 7.49 -8.02
C SER A 105 -26.21 7.13 -6.56
N PHE A 106 -26.00 5.84 -6.30
CA PHE A 106 -25.47 5.29 -5.03
C PHE A 106 -24.18 6.01 -4.56
N LEU A 107 -23.46 6.65 -5.49
CA LEU A 107 -22.26 7.44 -5.22
C LEU A 107 -22.55 8.77 -4.52
N ASP A 108 -23.72 9.38 -4.73
CA ASP A 108 -24.09 10.65 -4.08
C ASP A 108 -24.37 10.49 -2.58
N VAL A 109 -24.81 9.30 -2.15
CA VAL A 109 -25.06 8.98 -0.73
C VAL A 109 -23.75 8.80 0.06
N LEU A 110 -22.70 8.28 -0.60
CA LEU A 110 -21.38 8.08 0.02
C LEU A 110 -20.53 9.35 0.06
N ASP A 111 -20.72 10.28 -0.90
CA ASP A 111 -19.83 11.45 -1.07
C ASP A 111 -20.04 12.53 -0.02
N GLY A 112 -21.20 12.57 0.67
CA GLY A 112 -21.46 13.55 1.73
C GLY A 112 -21.34 12.99 3.15
N SER A 113 -21.74 11.74 3.37
CA SER A 113 -21.93 11.18 4.72
C SER A 113 -20.64 10.65 5.36
N LEU A 114 -19.67 10.19 4.56
CA LEU A 114 -18.46 9.52 5.02
C LEU A 114 -17.19 10.38 4.96
N ASN A 115 -17.27 11.61 4.45
CA ASN A 115 -16.09 12.47 4.33
C ASN A 115 -15.49 12.84 5.69
N CYS A 116 -14.16 12.83 5.74
CA CYS A 116 -13.41 13.30 6.89
C CYS A 116 -13.67 14.80 7.08
N SER A 117 -14.22 15.21 8.24
CA SER A 117 -14.58 16.62 8.48
C SER A 117 -13.38 17.59 8.55
N PHE A 118 -12.16 17.08 8.56
CA PHE A 118 -10.94 17.90 8.57
C PHE A 118 -10.43 18.22 7.17
N CYS A 119 -10.36 17.21 6.29
CA CYS A 119 -9.85 17.39 4.93
C CYS A 119 -10.97 17.47 3.88
N MET A 120 -12.22 17.24 4.28
CA MET A 120 -13.40 17.21 3.41
C MET A 120 -13.27 16.22 2.24
N GLN A 121 -12.47 15.17 2.42
CA GLN A 121 -12.26 14.09 1.45
C GLN A 121 -12.66 12.75 2.07
N LEU A 122 -12.86 11.74 1.22
CA LEU A 122 -12.98 10.35 1.66
C LEU A 122 -11.78 9.97 2.54
N PRO A 123 -12.00 9.47 3.78
CA PRO A 123 -10.93 9.21 4.72
C PRO A 123 -9.85 8.27 4.19
N ASP A 124 -8.58 8.67 4.33
CA ASP A 124 -7.43 7.78 4.14
C ASP A 124 -7.03 7.14 5.47
N ARG A 125 -6.94 5.81 5.50
CA ARG A 125 -6.79 5.00 6.72
C ARG A 125 -7.79 5.45 7.81
N PRO A 126 -9.11 5.26 7.60
CA PRO A 126 -10.14 5.75 8.50
C PRO A 126 -10.00 5.21 9.93
N VAL A 127 -10.18 6.11 10.89
CA VAL A 127 -10.43 5.79 12.31
C VAL A 127 -11.89 6.10 12.59
N THR A 128 -12.63 5.11 13.09
CA THR A 128 -14.03 5.25 13.48
C THR A 128 -14.12 5.48 14.98
N THR A 129 -14.57 6.66 15.38
CA THR A 129 -14.84 6.99 16.79
C THR A 129 -16.06 6.21 17.33
N PRO A 130 -16.24 6.05 18.66
CA PRO A 130 -17.39 5.32 19.21
C PRO A 130 -18.75 5.94 18.84
N CYS A 131 -18.78 7.25 18.55
CA CYS A 131 -19.97 7.91 18.02
C CYS A 131 -20.22 7.68 16.51
N GLY A 132 -19.50 6.75 15.88
CA GLY A 132 -19.69 6.36 14.47
C GLY A 132 -19.04 7.27 13.43
N HIS A 133 -18.47 8.41 13.83
CA HIS A 133 -17.81 9.33 12.91
C HIS A 133 -16.43 8.83 12.47
N ASN A 134 -16.09 9.13 11.21
CA ASN A 134 -14.91 8.62 10.53
C ASN A 134 -13.95 9.76 10.15
N PHE A 135 -12.67 9.60 10.47
CA PHE A 135 -11.62 10.58 10.17
C PHE A 135 -10.40 9.89 9.60
N CYS A 136 -9.60 10.57 8.77
CA CYS A 136 -8.28 10.03 8.39
C CYS A 136 -7.43 9.84 9.65
N LEU A 137 -6.63 8.77 9.72
CA LEU A 137 -5.71 8.53 10.84
C LEU A 137 -4.85 9.76 11.17
N LYS A 138 -4.26 10.38 10.14
CA LYS A 138 -3.44 11.58 10.30
C LYS A 138 -4.24 12.78 10.86
N CYS A 139 -5.48 12.96 10.41
CA CYS A 139 -6.35 14.04 10.88
C CYS A 139 -6.78 13.81 12.34
N PHE A 140 -7.14 12.58 12.69
CA PHE A 140 -7.46 12.19 14.06
C PHE A 140 -6.27 12.40 14.99
N GLN A 141 -5.08 11.91 14.63
CA GLN A 141 -3.86 12.07 15.42
C GLN A 141 -3.50 13.55 15.63
N LYS A 142 -3.64 14.39 14.61
CA LYS A 142 -3.42 15.84 14.74
C LYS A 142 -4.39 16.47 15.74
N TRP A 143 -5.66 16.08 15.71
CA TRP A 143 -6.67 16.57 16.63
C TRP A 143 -6.40 16.17 18.08
N ILE A 144 -6.06 14.90 18.33
CA ILE A 144 -5.68 14.42 19.65
C ILE A 144 -4.38 15.08 20.14
N GLY A 145 -3.40 15.27 19.25
CA GLY A 145 -2.13 15.94 19.55
C GLY A 145 -2.28 17.39 20.01
N GLN A 146 -3.40 18.05 19.69
CA GLN A 146 -3.76 19.38 20.20
C GLN A 146 -4.39 19.33 21.61
N GLY A 147 -4.36 18.18 22.27
CA GLY A 147 -4.98 17.96 23.57
C GLY A 147 -6.50 17.81 23.53
N LYS A 148 -7.11 17.74 22.35
CA LYS A 148 -8.57 17.58 22.21
C LYS A 148 -8.95 16.12 22.43
N ARG A 149 -9.94 15.88 23.29
CA ARG A 149 -10.43 14.53 23.65
C ARG A 149 -11.89 14.30 23.26
N THR A 150 -12.35 15.00 22.23
CA THR A 150 -13.75 14.96 21.76
C THR A 150 -13.80 14.76 20.25
N CYS A 151 -14.86 14.16 19.73
CA CYS A 151 -15.08 14.00 18.30
C CYS A 151 -15.25 15.38 17.64
N ALA A 152 -14.54 15.63 16.54
CA ALA A 152 -14.61 16.93 15.87
C ALA A 152 -15.97 17.24 15.20
N LYS A 153 -16.80 16.21 14.96
CA LYS A 153 -18.12 16.37 14.32
C LYS A 153 -19.25 16.55 15.34
N CYS A 154 -19.30 15.73 16.40
CA CYS A 154 -20.41 15.74 17.37
C CYS A 154 -19.99 16.02 18.81
N ARG A 155 -18.70 16.25 19.07
CA ARG A 155 -18.12 16.56 20.39
C ARG A 155 -18.23 15.45 21.45
N SER A 156 -18.70 14.25 21.10
CA SER A 156 -18.68 13.07 21.98
C SER A 156 -17.26 12.76 22.46
N ILE A 157 -17.12 12.28 23.69
CA ILE A 157 -15.81 12.00 24.30
C ILE A 157 -15.10 10.87 23.54
N ILE A 158 -13.79 11.04 23.32
CA ILE A 158 -12.92 10.02 22.74
C ILE A 158 -12.21 9.30 23.90
N PRO A 159 -12.37 7.96 24.02
CA PRO A 159 -11.72 7.18 25.07
C PRO A 159 -10.19 7.36 25.08
N PRO A 160 -9.54 7.44 26.27
CA PRO A 160 -8.09 7.61 26.38
C PRO A 160 -7.26 6.53 25.66
N LYS A 161 -7.74 5.28 25.66
CA LYS A 161 -7.11 4.16 24.93
C LYS A 161 -7.13 4.41 23.42
N MET A 162 -8.28 4.81 22.86
CA MET A 162 -8.38 5.16 21.45
C MET A 162 -7.52 6.38 21.09
N ALA A 163 -7.45 7.38 21.96
CA ALA A 163 -6.63 8.57 21.73
C ALA A 163 -5.13 8.24 21.64
N SER A 164 -4.65 7.28 22.45
CA SER A 164 -3.25 6.85 22.45
C SER A 164 -2.95 5.80 21.35
N GLN A 165 -3.90 4.94 21.04
CA GLN A 165 -3.75 3.85 20.07
C GLN A 165 -4.94 3.79 19.10
N PRO A 166 -5.05 4.75 18.16
CA PRO A 166 -6.13 4.75 17.19
C PRO A 166 -6.04 3.54 16.24
N ARG A 167 -7.13 2.79 16.15
CA ARG A 167 -7.25 1.65 15.24
C ARG A 167 -7.87 2.05 13.91
N ILE A 168 -7.40 1.42 12.85
CA ILE A 168 -7.90 1.65 11.49
C ILE A 168 -9.10 0.72 11.25
N ASN A 169 -10.20 1.29 10.76
CA ASN A 169 -11.36 0.53 10.33
C ASN A 169 -11.08 -0.09 8.94
N SER A 170 -10.64 -1.34 8.93
CA SER A 170 -10.30 -2.09 7.71
C SER A 170 -11.50 -2.29 6.78
N THR A 171 -12.70 -2.48 7.32
CA THR A 171 -13.93 -2.58 6.54
C THR A 171 -14.17 -1.29 5.76
N LEU A 172 -14.00 -0.13 6.41
CA LEU A 172 -14.18 1.16 5.74
C LEU A 172 -13.06 1.44 4.72
N VAL A 173 -11.83 0.94 4.94
CA VAL A 173 -10.76 0.94 3.92
C VAL A 173 -11.22 0.19 2.67
N SER A 174 -11.78 -1.02 2.84
CA SER A 174 -12.26 -1.85 1.72
C SER A 174 -13.40 -1.15 0.97
N VAL A 175 -14.38 -0.60 1.67
CA VAL A 175 -15.52 0.12 1.06
C VAL A 175 -15.06 1.38 0.32
N ILE A 176 -14.21 2.22 0.92
CA ILE A 176 -13.67 3.42 0.26
C ILE A 176 -12.85 3.04 -0.97
N ARG A 177 -12.09 1.94 -0.93
CA ARG A 177 -11.35 1.45 -2.09
C ARG A 177 -12.31 1.02 -3.20
N MET A 178 -13.36 0.26 -2.89
CA MET A 178 -14.39 -0.14 -3.86
C MET A 178 -15.09 1.07 -4.49
N ALA A 179 -15.48 2.06 -3.67
CA ALA A 179 -16.12 3.29 -4.14
C ALA A 179 -15.21 4.18 -5.02
N LYS A 180 -13.90 4.22 -4.73
CA LYS A 180 -12.92 4.93 -5.57
C LYS A 180 -12.73 4.25 -6.93
N LEU A 181 -12.79 2.91 -6.97
CA LEU A 181 -12.70 2.15 -8.21
C LEU A 181 -13.93 2.35 -9.10
N SER A 182 -15.13 2.50 -8.52
CA SER A 182 -16.35 2.79 -9.28
C SER A 182 -16.41 4.23 -9.81
N LYS A 183 -15.91 5.25 -9.09
CA LYS A 183 -15.76 6.62 -9.63
C LYS A 183 -14.80 6.69 -10.82
N SER A 184 -13.84 5.76 -10.91
CA SER A 184 -12.88 5.68 -12.01
C SER A 184 -13.48 5.11 -13.30
N ASN A 185 -14.63 4.42 -13.22
CA ASN A 185 -15.27 3.74 -14.35
C ASN A 185 -16.15 4.65 -15.22
N VAL A 186 -16.38 5.91 -14.85
CA VAL A 186 -17.17 6.84 -15.68
C VAL A 186 -16.31 7.51 -16.77
N ALA A 187 -14.98 7.43 -16.67
CA ALA A 187 -14.08 7.97 -17.69
C ALA A 187 -12.78 7.14 -17.81
N ALA A 188 -12.85 5.96 -18.45
CA ALA A 188 -11.83 5.39 -19.33
C ALA A 188 -11.89 3.86 -19.44
N GLY A 189 -12.40 3.35 -20.56
CA GLY A 189 -12.00 2.06 -21.16
C GLY A 189 -12.26 0.78 -20.35
N PRO A 190 -11.99 -0.40 -20.96
CA PRO A 190 -12.08 -1.68 -20.25
C PRO A 190 -11.13 -1.69 -19.05
N MET A 191 -11.56 -2.30 -17.94
CA MET A 191 -10.79 -2.43 -16.70
C MET A 191 -9.37 -2.92 -17.01
N LYS A 192 -8.36 -2.10 -16.68
CA LYS A 192 -6.97 -2.56 -16.68
C LYS A 192 -6.81 -3.57 -15.55
N VAL A 193 -6.91 -4.84 -15.88
CA VAL A 193 -6.56 -5.94 -14.98
C VAL A 193 -5.05 -5.89 -14.75
N TYR A 194 -4.64 -5.39 -13.60
CA TYR A 194 -3.26 -5.44 -13.14
C TYR A 194 -2.96 -6.87 -12.71
N HIS A 195 -2.23 -7.60 -13.56
CA HIS A 195 -1.72 -8.92 -13.23
C HIS A 195 -0.55 -8.74 -12.26
N PHE A 196 -0.78 -9.06 -10.99
CA PHE A 196 0.28 -9.11 -9.98
C PHE A 196 0.86 -10.52 -9.95
N VAL A 197 2.18 -10.62 -10.10
CA VAL A 197 2.92 -11.89 -10.01
C VAL A 197 3.69 -11.90 -8.70
N HIS A 198 3.38 -12.86 -7.82
CA HIS A 198 4.14 -13.04 -6.59
C HIS A 198 5.59 -13.42 -6.89
N ASN A 199 6.53 -13.06 -6.01
CA ASN A 199 7.95 -13.26 -6.26
C ASN A 199 8.30 -14.73 -6.50
N GLN A 200 7.67 -15.66 -5.77
CA GLN A 200 7.88 -17.10 -5.91
C GLN A 200 7.44 -17.66 -7.27
N ASP A 201 6.50 -16.98 -7.94
CA ASP A 201 5.97 -17.40 -9.24
C ASP A 201 6.75 -16.77 -10.40
N ARG A 202 7.75 -15.95 -10.11
CA ARG A 202 8.62 -15.35 -11.13
C ARG A 202 9.67 -16.38 -11.58
N PRO A 203 10.04 -16.37 -12.87
CA PRO A 203 11.16 -17.18 -13.34
C PRO A 203 12.48 -16.74 -12.70
N ASP A 204 13.44 -17.66 -12.62
CA ASP A 204 14.76 -17.41 -12.03
C ASP A 204 15.60 -16.43 -12.85
N LYS A 205 15.27 -16.21 -14.13
CA LYS A 205 15.94 -15.22 -14.99
C LYS A 205 15.00 -14.08 -15.35
N ALA A 206 15.57 -12.95 -15.74
CA ALA A 206 14.83 -11.87 -16.36
C ALA A 206 14.02 -12.37 -17.58
N PHE A 207 12.82 -11.82 -17.77
CA PHE A 207 11.89 -12.28 -18.80
C PHE A 207 11.19 -11.11 -19.48
N THR A 208 10.82 -11.30 -20.75
CA THR A 208 9.99 -10.34 -21.50
C THR A 208 8.53 -10.76 -21.45
N THR A 209 7.62 -9.79 -21.42
CA THR A 209 6.18 -10.06 -21.54
C THR A 209 5.73 -9.87 -22.99
N GLU A 210 4.56 -10.40 -23.36
CA GLU A 210 3.93 -10.18 -24.67
C GLU A 210 3.70 -8.68 -24.99
N ARG A 211 3.67 -7.83 -23.96
CA ARG A 211 3.54 -6.37 -24.11
C ARG A 211 4.85 -5.68 -24.49
N ALA A 212 5.98 -6.39 -24.45
CA ALA A 212 7.28 -5.81 -24.77
C ALA A 212 7.35 -5.46 -26.26
N GLN A 213 7.48 -4.17 -26.57
CA GLN A 213 7.52 -3.69 -27.95
C GLN A 213 8.85 -3.94 -28.66
N LYS A 214 9.93 -4.20 -27.91
CA LYS A 214 11.25 -4.52 -28.46
C LYS A 214 11.83 -5.75 -27.77
N PRO A 215 12.50 -6.63 -28.52
CA PRO A 215 13.23 -7.76 -27.95
C PRO A 215 14.42 -7.29 -27.09
N GLY A 216 14.90 -8.19 -26.24
CA GLY A 216 16.07 -7.95 -25.40
C GLY A 216 15.75 -7.41 -24.00
N LYS A 217 16.82 -7.27 -23.19
CA LYS A 217 16.72 -6.98 -21.76
C LYS A 217 16.23 -5.55 -21.42
N ALA A 218 16.24 -4.63 -22.39
CA ALA A 218 15.82 -3.23 -22.19
C ALA A 218 14.32 -3.07 -21.84
N ASN A 219 13.48 -4.03 -22.24
CA ASN A 219 12.06 -4.10 -21.86
C ASN A 219 11.75 -5.34 -20.99
N ALA A 220 12.77 -6.02 -20.48
CA ALA A 220 12.57 -7.18 -19.61
C ALA A 220 12.11 -6.75 -18.22
N ALA A 221 11.27 -7.59 -17.63
CA ALA A 221 10.99 -7.58 -16.21
C ALA A 221 12.08 -8.36 -15.46
N SER A 222 12.36 -7.94 -14.24
CA SER A 222 13.23 -8.69 -13.32
C SER A 222 12.58 -10.02 -12.97
N GLY A 223 13.40 -11.07 -12.94
CA GLY A 223 13.01 -12.39 -12.45
C GLY A 223 12.76 -12.41 -10.94
N LYS A 224 12.83 -13.60 -10.37
CA LYS A 224 12.69 -13.84 -8.93
C LYS A 224 13.79 -13.14 -8.15
N ILE A 225 13.41 -12.45 -7.08
CA ILE A 225 14.34 -11.93 -6.08
C ILE A 225 14.72 -13.10 -5.15
N PHE A 226 16.01 -13.38 -5.02
CA PHE A 226 16.54 -14.52 -4.26
C PHE A 226 16.77 -14.20 -2.78
N VAL A 227 16.85 -12.91 -2.44
CA VAL A 227 17.13 -12.44 -1.08
C VAL A 227 15.88 -11.90 -0.41
N THR A 228 15.86 -11.91 0.92
CA THR A 228 14.71 -11.46 1.73
C THR A 228 14.86 -10.06 2.32
N VAL A 229 16.00 -9.39 2.08
CA VAL A 229 16.21 -8.03 2.57
C VAL A 229 15.15 -7.06 2.03
N PRO A 230 14.68 -6.11 2.85
CA PRO A 230 13.75 -5.09 2.37
C PRO A 230 14.46 -4.12 1.39
N PRO A 231 13.70 -3.42 0.52
CA PRO A 231 14.30 -2.57 -0.51
C PRO A 231 15.18 -1.42 0.00
N ASP A 232 14.97 -1.01 1.24
CA ASP A 232 15.64 0.07 1.95
C ASP A 232 16.77 -0.43 2.88
N HIS A 233 17.12 -1.73 2.82
CA HIS A 233 18.19 -2.34 3.60
C HIS A 233 19.57 -1.72 3.36
N PHE A 234 20.21 -1.26 4.43
CA PHE A 234 21.58 -0.77 4.44
C PHE A 234 22.59 -1.90 4.73
N GLY A 235 23.78 -1.77 4.16
CA GLY A 235 24.90 -2.67 4.46
C GLY A 235 24.85 -4.00 3.71
N PRO A 236 25.67 -4.99 4.13
CA PRO A 236 25.79 -6.29 3.47
C PRO A 236 24.49 -7.10 3.51
N ILE A 237 24.32 -8.00 2.54
CA ILE A 237 23.24 -8.98 2.55
C ILE A 237 23.81 -10.27 3.14
N THR A 238 23.44 -10.55 4.38
CA THR A 238 23.94 -11.65 5.21
C THR A 238 23.29 -12.99 4.86
N ALA A 239 23.90 -14.10 5.31
CA ALA A 239 23.42 -15.47 5.09
C ALA A 239 21.95 -15.69 5.47
N GLU A 240 21.50 -15.08 6.57
CA GLU A 240 20.10 -15.15 7.03
C GLU A 240 19.09 -14.58 6.03
N ASN A 241 19.55 -13.74 5.09
CA ASN A 241 18.74 -13.13 4.04
C ASN A 241 18.86 -13.84 2.69
N ASP A 242 19.59 -14.94 2.62
CA ASP A 242 19.76 -15.81 1.45
C ASP A 242 19.21 -17.20 1.80
N PRO A 243 17.88 -17.40 1.76
CA PRO A 243 17.26 -18.63 2.24
C PRO A 243 17.64 -19.88 1.43
N ALA A 244 18.15 -19.71 0.21
CA ALA A 244 18.50 -20.82 -0.67
C ALA A 244 19.95 -21.28 -0.48
N ARG A 245 20.91 -20.35 -0.45
CA ARG A 245 22.34 -20.70 -0.32
C ARG A 245 22.85 -20.60 1.11
N ASN A 246 22.15 -19.87 1.99
CA ASN A 246 22.56 -19.56 3.36
C ASN A 246 24.00 -19.02 3.43
N GLN A 247 24.36 -18.18 2.46
CA GLN A 247 25.70 -17.62 2.30
C GLN A 247 25.68 -16.09 2.34
N GLY A 248 24.60 -15.48 1.84
CA GLY A 248 24.51 -14.04 1.66
C GLY A 248 25.15 -13.64 0.34
N VAL A 249 25.30 -12.34 0.12
CA VAL A 249 26.01 -11.80 -1.04
C VAL A 249 27.42 -11.43 -0.61
N LEU A 250 28.40 -12.18 -1.10
CA LEU A 250 29.81 -11.97 -0.77
C LEU A 250 30.46 -10.91 -1.65
N VAL A 251 31.49 -10.25 -1.10
CA VAL A 251 32.35 -9.35 -1.86
C VAL A 251 33.06 -10.16 -2.95
N GLY A 252 33.03 -9.65 -4.18
CA GLY A 252 33.61 -10.32 -5.36
C GLY A 252 32.64 -11.23 -6.10
N GLU A 253 31.38 -11.38 -5.66
CA GLU A 253 30.36 -12.02 -6.49
C GLU A 253 30.11 -11.20 -7.76
N CYS A 254 30.05 -11.91 -8.89
CA CYS A 254 29.83 -11.34 -10.22
C CYS A 254 28.47 -11.77 -10.75
N TRP A 255 27.81 -10.86 -11.48
CA TRP A 255 26.53 -11.10 -12.14
C TRP A 255 26.61 -10.64 -13.58
N GLU A 256 25.80 -11.25 -14.45
CA GLU A 256 25.83 -10.95 -15.89
C GLU A 256 25.36 -9.52 -16.18
N ASP A 257 24.37 -9.02 -15.42
CA ASP A 257 23.74 -7.74 -15.70
C ASP A 257 23.06 -7.08 -14.48
N ARG A 258 22.51 -5.88 -14.72
CA ARG A 258 21.78 -5.09 -13.73
C ARG A 258 20.51 -5.75 -13.20
N LEU A 259 19.89 -6.65 -13.95
CA LEU A 259 18.70 -7.38 -13.50
C LEU A 259 19.09 -8.50 -12.54
N GLU A 260 20.20 -9.19 -12.76
CA GLU A 260 20.73 -10.16 -11.80
C GLU A 260 21.19 -9.50 -10.49
N CYS A 261 21.88 -8.35 -10.57
CA CYS A 261 22.21 -7.57 -9.37
C CYS A 261 20.96 -7.18 -8.56
N ARG A 262 19.84 -6.92 -9.25
CA ARG A 262 18.54 -6.66 -8.61
C ARG A 262 17.98 -7.92 -7.96
N GLN A 263 18.07 -9.08 -8.61
CA GLN A 263 17.56 -10.34 -8.07
C GLN A 263 18.27 -10.73 -6.77
N TRP A 264 19.54 -10.38 -6.64
CA TRP A 264 20.32 -10.56 -5.42
C TRP A 264 20.24 -9.39 -4.43
N GLY A 265 19.40 -8.38 -4.69
CA GLY A 265 19.22 -7.21 -3.81
C GLY A 265 20.44 -6.30 -3.66
N ALA A 266 21.56 -6.63 -4.33
CA ALA A 266 22.80 -5.87 -4.29
C ALA A 266 22.56 -4.44 -4.79
N HIS A 267 21.84 -4.30 -5.91
CA HIS A 267 21.42 -3.01 -6.46
C HIS A 267 20.07 -3.11 -7.16
N LEU A 268 19.04 -2.48 -6.59
CA LEU A 268 17.66 -2.63 -7.06
C LEU A 268 17.34 -1.89 -8.37
N PRO A 269 17.80 -0.65 -8.62
CA PRO A 269 17.51 0.04 -9.87
C PRO A 269 18.13 -0.67 -11.08
N HIS A 270 17.33 -0.92 -12.11
CA HIS A 270 17.77 -1.52 -13.36
C HIS A 270 18.55 -0.58 -14.29
N VAL A 271 18.52 0.75 -14.04
CA VAL A 271 19.13 1.78 -14.90
C VAL A 271 19.85 2.85 -14.08
N ALA A 272 19.18 3.43 -13.09
CA ALA A 272 19.76 4.52 -12.28
C ALA A 272 21.03 4.08 -11.56
N GLY A 273 22.06 4.92 -11.51
CA GLY A 273 23.33 4.58 -10.84
C GLY A 273 23.22 4.51 -9.31
N ILE A 274 22.25 5.20 -8.72
CA ILE A 274 22.07 5.30 -7.26
C ILE A 274 20.74 4.66 -6.87
N ALA A 275 20.76 3.80 -5.85
CA ALA A 275 19.58 3.31 -5.16
C ALA A 275 19.43 4.04 -3.82
N GLY A 276 18.32 4.74 -3.61
CA GLY A 276 18.12 5.52 -2.38
C GLY A 276 16.78 6.21 -2.29
N GLN A 277 16.53 6.83 -1.15
CA GLN A 277 15.44 7.78 -0.94
C GLN A 277 16.00 9.03 -0.27
N SER A 278 15.60 10.22 -0.72
CA SER A 278 16.17 11.50 -0.27
C SER A 278 15.99 11.77 1.22
N ASN A 279 15.00 11.16 1.86
CA ASN A 279 14.70 11.33 3.29
C ASN A 279 15.18 10.15 4.15
N TYR A 280 15.88 9.18 3.57
CA TYR A 280 16.28 7.95 4.27
C TYR A 280 17.77 7.64 4.08
N GLY A 281 18.29 7.78 2.86
CA GLY A 281 19.67 7.47 2.50
C GLY A 281 19.76 6.61 1.23
N ALA A 282 20.97 6.46 0.71
CA ALA A 282 21.31 5.59 -0.40
C ALA A 282 21.82 4.24 0.10
N GLN A 283 21.24 3.15 -0.39
CA GLN A 283 21.61 1.77 -0.04
C GLN A 283 22.75 1.24 -0.93
N SER A 284 22.83 1.69 -2.19
CA SER A 284 23.84 1.20 -3.13
C SER A 284 24.11 2.16 -4.28
N VAL A 285 25.30 2.06 -4.87
CA VAL A 285 25.70 2.74 -6.11
C VAL A 285 26.28 1.75 -7.12
N ALA A 286 26.14 2.08 -8.39
CA ALA A 286 26.72 1.37 -9.52
C ALA A 286 27.69 2.31 -10.24
N LEU A 287 28.96 1.90 -10.35
CA LEU A 287 29.98 2.54 -11.17
C LEU A 287 29.96 1.84 -12.54
N SER A 288 29.63 2.57 -13.60
CA SER A 288 29.43 2.01 -14.94
C SER A 288 30.10 2.83 -16.05
N GLY A 289 31.01 3.75 -15.70
CA GLY A 289 31.68 4.63 -16.66
C GLY A 289 30.74 5.60 -17.40
N GLY A 290 29.60 5.93 -16.78
CA GLY A 290 28.55 6.75 -17.39
C GLY A 290 28.72 8.26 -17.20
N TYR A 291 29.73 8.67 -16.43
CA TYR A 291 30.06 10.06 -16.12
C TYR A 291 31.57 10.22 -16.30
N GLU A 292 31.97 11.31 -16.95
CA GLU A 292 33.38 11.59 -17.25
C GLU A 292 34.19 12.00 -16.00
N ASP A 293 33.50 12.50 -14.98
CA ASP A 293 34.10 12.92 -13.71
C ASP A 293 34.25 11.76 -12.70
N ASP A 294 33.87 10.53 -13.06
CA ASP A 294 34.06 9.36 -12.20
C ASP A 294 35.53 8.92 -12.23
N GLU A 295 36.13 8.73 -11.04
CA GLU A 295 37.50 8.20 -10.89
C GLU A 295 37.49 6.98 -9.97
N ASP A 296 38.17 5.89 -10.34
CA ASP A 296 38.29 4.67 -9.53
C ASP A 296 39.74 4.42 -9.12
N HIS A 297 40.00 4.42 -7.81
CA HIS A 297 41.30 4.17 -7.19
C HIS A 297 41.28 2.90 -6.32
N GLY A 298 40.27 2.05 -6.46
CA GLY A 298 40.10 0.80 -5.71
C GLY A 298 39.57 1.02 -4.29
N GLU A 299 40.43 1.48 -3.38
CA GLU A 299 40.04 1.72 -1.97
C GLU A 299 39.06 2.89 -1.81
N TRP A 300 39.13 3.84 -2.74
CA TRP A 300 38.24 4.99 -2.82
C TRP A 300 37.97 5.34 -4.28
N PHE A 301 36.89 6.07 -4.52
CA PHE A 301 36.50 6.51 -5.85
C PHE A 301 35.80 7.87 -5.76
N LEU A 302 35.85 8.65 -6.84
CA LEU A 302 34.99 9.81 -7.06
C LEU A 302 33.75 9.36 -7.83
N TYR A 303 32.58 9.79 -7.34
CA TYR A 303 31.30 9.41 -7.90
C TYR A 303 30.46 10.63 -8.24
N THR A 304 29.99 10.66 -9.48
CA THR A 304 29.17 11.77 -9.98
C THR A 304 27.69 11.54 -9.71
N GLY A 305 27.00 12.59 -9.25
CA GLY A 305 25.57 12.56 -9.07
C GLY A 305 24.80 12.29 -10.37
N SER A 306 23.52 11.94 -10.22
CA SER A 306 22.60 11.83 -11.35
C SER A 306 22.04 13.20 -11.78
N GLY A 307 21.48 13.28 -12.99
CA GLY A 307 20.85 14.49 -13.51
C GLY A 307 21.81 15.42 -14.24
N GLY A 308 21.38 16.67 -14.44
CA GLY A 308 22.11 17.64 -15.27
C GLY A 308 22.05 17.34 -16.76
N ARG A 309 21.15 16.44 -17.20
CA ARG A 309 21.06 15.91 -18.56
C ARG A 309 19.67 16.15 -19.14
N ASP A 310 19.60 16.56 -20.40
CA ASP A 310 18.34 16.52 -21.12
C ASP A 310 17.99 15.08 -21.53
N LEU A 311 16.93 14.56 -20.91
CA LEU A 311 16.37 13.23 -21.15
C LEU A 311 15.03 13.29 -21.94
N SER A 312 14.75 14.43 -22.60
CA SER A 312 13.62 14.57 -23.51
C SER A 312 13.64 13.48 -24.61
N GLY A 313 12.46 13.13 -25.14
CA GLY A 313 12.35 12.12 -26.19
C GLY A 313 12.54 10.68 -25.71
N ASN A 314 12.18 10.37 -24.44
CA ASN A 314 12.25 9.03 -23.87
C ASN A 314 13.69 8.45 -23.80
N LYS A 315 14.69 9.33 -23.64
CA LYS A 315 16.09 8.94 -23.43
C LYS A 315 16.28 8.46 -21.99
N ARG A 316 17.08 7.41 -21.82
CA ARG A 316 17.46 6.90 -20.49
C ARG A 316 18.77 7.50 -19.99
N THR A 317 19.67 7.85 -20.91
CA THR A 317 20.95 8.50 -20.65
C THR A 317 21.22 9.55 -21.73
N ASN A 318 22.08 10.51 -21.41
CA ASN A 318 22.66 11.46 -22.34
C ASN A 318 24.12 11.66 -21.91
N LYS A 319 25.06 11.75 -22.85
CA LYS A 319 26.47 11.97 -22.50
C LYS A 319 26.71 13.43 -22.10
N GLU A 320 25.99 14.34 -22.75
CA GLU A 320 26.16 15.78 -22.56
C GLU A 320 25.43 16.25 -21.30
N GLN A 321 26.16 16.96 -20.45
CA GLN A 321 25.60 17.72 -19.34
C GLN A 321 25.07 19.04 -19.90
N SER A 322 23.79 19.32 -19.69
CA SER A 322 23.11 20.50 -20.21
C SER A 322 22.68 21.49 -19.11
N PHE A 323 22.71 21.08 -17.83
CA PHE A 323 22.33 21.91 -16.68
C PHE A 323 23.09 21.49 -15.42
N ASP A 324 23.16 22.38 -14.43
CA ASP A 324 23.73 22.07 -13.12
C ASP A 324 22.97 20.94 -12.42
N GLN A 325 23.73 20.00 -11.83
CA GLN A 325 23.17 18.98 -10.96
C GLN A 325 22.73 19.59 -9.63
N LYS A 326 21.75 18.95 -8.99
CA LYS A 326 21.18 19.40 -7.70
C LYS A 326 21.24 18.29 -6.66
N PHE A 327 21.38 18.68 -5.40
CA PHE A 327 21.19 17.79 -4.25
C PHE A 327 19.70 17.55 -3.98
N GLU A 328 19.09 16.79 -4.88
CA GLU A 328 17.70 16.36 -4.79
C GLU A 328 17.61 14.86 -5.10
N LYS A 329 16.50 14.23 -4.72
CA LYS A 329 16.20 12.82 -5.03
C LYS A 329 17.36 11.88 -4.66
N MET A 330 17.98 11.22 -5.64
CA MET A 330 19.04 10.23 -5.39
C MET A 330 20.36 10.88 -4.97
N ASN A 331 20.66 12.08 -5.48
CA ASN A 331 21.86 12.82 -5.07
C ASN A 331 21.73 13.24 -3.61
N GLU A 332 20.52 13.62 -3.19
CA GLU A 332 20.23 13.87 -1.78
C GLU A 332 20.33 12.61 -0.93
N ALA A 333 19.88 11.46 -1.45
CA ALA A 333 19.99 10.19 -0.74
C ALA A 333 21.47 9.84 -0.43
N LEU A 334 22.39 10.03 -1.38
CA LEU A 334 23.83 9.87 -1.14
C LEU A 334 24.36 10.88 -0.12
N ARG A 335 23.95 12.15 -0.23
CA ARG A 335 24.34 13.20 0.73
C ARG A 335 23.88 12.85 2.14
N VAL A 336 22.68 12.28 2.29
CA VAL A 336 22.16 11.79 3.58
C VAL A 336 23.01 10.63 4.11
N SER A 337 23.34 9.62 3.30
CA SER A 337 24.21 8.52 3.73
C SER A 337 25.57 9.02 4.21
N CYS A 338 26.17 9.99 3.51
CA CYS A 338 27.42 10.63 3.92
C CYS A 338 27.28 11.35 5.27
N LYS A 339 26.24 12.18 5.45
CA LYS A 339 25.99 12.91 6.71
C LYS A 339 25.74 12.00 7.89
N MET A 340 25.09 10.86 7.67
CA MET A 340 24.67 9.94 8.72
C MET A 340 25.65 8.78 8.93
N GLY A 341 26.68 8.65 8.10
CA GLY A 341 27.63 7.53 8.15
C GLY A 341 27.01 6.17 7.76
N TYR A 342 25.99 6.16 6.91
CA TYR A 342 25.34 4.92 6.48
C TYR A 342 26.17 4.17 5.44
N PRO A 343 26.25 2.83 5.53
CA PRO A 343 26.99 2.03 4.56
C PRO A 343 26.27 2.01 3.21
N VAL A 344 27.05 2.13 2.13
CA VAL A 344 26.58 2.09 0.75
C VAL A 344 27.23 0.90 0.05
N ARG A 345 26.44 -0.03 -0.48
CA ARG A 345 26.98 -1.13 -1.31
C ARG A 345 27.47 -0.57 -2.65
N VAL A 346 28.61 -1.04 -3.12
CA VAL A 346 29.23 -0.57 -4.36
C VAL A 346 29.27 -1.72 -5.36
N LEU A 347 28.77 -1.47 -6.57
CA LEU A 347 28.82 -2.41 -7.69
C LEU A 347 29.68 -1.81 -8.80
N LEU A 348 30.69 -2.56 -9.24
CA LEU A 348 31.58 -2.19 -10.33
C LEU A 348 31.10 -2.90 -11.61
N PHE A 349 30.80 -2.13 -12.65
CA PHE A 349 30.43 -2.66 -13.96
C PHE A 349 31.57 -2.42 -14.94
N TYR A 350 32.17 -3.52 -15.38
CA TYR A 350 33.13 -3.50 -16.48
C TYR A 350 32.34 -3.66 -17.78
N LEU A 351 32.46 -2.69 -18.69
CA LEU A 351 32.07 -2.92 -20.07
C LEU A 351 33.15 -3.81 -20.67
N ASP A 352 32.79 -4.99 -21.18
CA ASP A 352 33.70 -5.80 -21.97
C ASP A 352 34.27 -4.90 -23.09
N VAL A 353 35.61 -4.82 -23.15
CA VAL A 353 36.38 -4.03 -24.12
C VAL A 353 36.29 -4.65 -25.51
#